data_AF-A0A4Q2Z3X5-F1
#
_entry.id   AF-A0A4Q2Z3X5-F1
#
_cell.length_a   1.000
_cell.length_b   1.000
_cell.length_c   1.000
_cell.angle_alpha   90.00
_cell.angle_beta   90.00
_cell.angle_gamma   90.00
#
_symmetry.space_group_name_H-M   'P 1'
#
loop_
_entity.id
_entity.type
_entity.pdbx_description
1 polymer ?
#
loop_
_entity_poly.entity_id
_entity_poly.type
_entity_poly.pdbx_seq_one_letter_code
_entity_poly.pdbx_strand_id
1 'polypeptide(L)'
;SEGEAAESILFGTAGFLSAEQHELAPSDTKDYLRELWDTWWKIRPKFETSGDRRIPWKTYGQRPANHPHRRVGALAALLHAWPQYRRLALARPFQVKPLLDFLQDLDHEFWSHRHTLQSNASTQRIALFGKMQALELVANHLGPLAMHESGLTYKNYYKLRNSSANDKVKRAALRLFGSQKAAAPWVKRVCHHQALLQIYQDFCLEDSSDCANCPFPEQLAQWR
;
A
#
# COMPACT_ATOMS: atom_id res chain seq x y z
N SER A 1 -13.41 -2.71 -24.99
CA SER A 1 -12.33 -1.69 -25.06
C SER A 1 -11.17 -2.10 -24.15
N GLU A 2 -9.97 -1.50 -24.21
CA GLU A 2 -8.88 -1.87 -23.27
C GLU A 2 -9.28 -1.72 -21.78
N GLY A 3 -10.29 -0.90 -21.48
CA GLY A 3 -10.85 -0.76 -20.13
C GLY A 3 -11.59 -2.00 -19.61
N GLU A 4 -12.22 -2.80 -20.48
CA GLU A 4 -12.88 -4.06 -20.09
C GLU A 4 -11.87 -5.18 -19.85
N ALA A 5 -10.71 -5.13 -20.51
CA ALA A 5 -9.63 -6.09 -20.34
C ALA A 5 -8.63 -5.70 -19.23
N ALA A 6 -8.85 -4.58 -18.55
CA ALA A 6 -7.88 -4.00 -17.62
C ALA A 6 -7.51 -4.97 -16.49
N GLU A 7 -8.50 -5.65 -15.91
CA GLU A 7 -8.23 -6.64 -14.86
C GLU A 7 -7.43 -7.83 -15.39
N SER A 8 -7.79 -8.37 -16.55
CA SER A 8 -7.04 -9.47 -17.19
C SER A 8 -5.60 -9.09 -17.52
N ILE A 9 -5.36 -7.85 -17.98
CA ILE A 9 -4.01 -7.32 -18.21
C ILE A 9 -3.25 -7.25 -16.88
N LEU A 10 -3.86 -6.71 -15.82
CA LEU A 10 -3.21 -6.61 -14.51
C LEU A 10 -2.85 -7.98 -13.92
N PHE A 11 -3.76 -8.94 -13.93
CA PHE A 11 -3.49 -10.28 -13.39
C PHE A 11 -2.53 -11.08 -14.27
N GLY A 12 -2.64 -10.96 -15.60
CA GLY A 12 -1.74 -11.60 -16.55
C GLY A 12 -0.31 -11.10 -16.42
N THR A 13 -0.11 -9.78 -16.42
CA THR A 13 1.21 -9.14 -16.25
C THR A 13 1.80 -9.36 -14.85
N ALA A 14 0.96 -9.48 -13.83
CA ALA A 14 1.39 -9.89 -12.50
C ALA A 14 1.82 -11.36 -12.41
N GLY A 15 1.60 -12.17 -13.46
CA GLY A 15 1.91 -13.60 -13.46
C GLY A 15 0.94 -14.45 -12.62
N PHE A 16 -0.28 -13.95 -12.40
CA PHE A 16 -1.32 -14.62 -11.62
C PHE A 16 -2.39 -15.32 -12.46
N LEU A 17 -2.17 -15.42 -13.77
CA LEU A 17 -2.97 -16.24 -14.66
C LEU A 17 -2.07 -17.38 -15.15
N SER A 18 -2.20 -18.56 -14.54
CA SER A 18 -1.56 -19.81 -14.95
C SER A 18 -2.57 -20.97 -14.97
N ALA A 19 -2.30 -22.01 -15.78
CA ALA A 19 -3.12 -23.21 -15.81
C ALA A 19 -3.21 -23.89 -14.43
N GLU A 20 -2.10 -23.94 -13.69
CA GLU A 20 -2.06 -24.48 -12.33
C GLU A 20 -3.01 -23.73 -11.38
N GLN A 21 -3.06 -22.39 -11.48
CA GLN A 21 -3.96 -21.59 -10.66
C GLN A 21 -5.43 -21.87 -10.97
N HIS A 22 -5.75 -22.19 -12.22
CA HIS A 22 -7.10 -22.55 -12.65
C HIS A 22 -7.56 -23.89 -12.06
N GLU A 23 -6.67 -24.89 -11.99
CA GLU A 23 -6.97 -26.19 -11.38
C GLU A 23 -7.20 -26.10 -9.87
N LEU A 24 -6.43 -25.25 -9.19
CA LEU A 24 -6.51 -25.05 -7.75
C LEU A 24 -7.64 -24.10 -7.32
N ALA A 25 -8.34 -23.46 -8.26
CA ALA A 25 -9.41 -22.52 -7.96
C ALA A 25 -10.66 -23.25 -7.42
N PRO A 26 -11.27 -22.76 -6.32
CA PRO A 26 -12.58 -23.20 -5.86
C PRO A 26 -13.63 -23.14 -6.97
N SER A 27 -14.63 -24.02 -6.93
CA SER A 27 -15.66 -24.11 -7.97
C SER A 27 -16.36 -22.78 -8.25
N ASP A 28 -16.62 -22.00 -7.20
CA ASP A 28 -17.26 -20.67 -7.27
C ASP A 28 -16.33 -19.55 -7.79
N THR A 29 -15.05 -19.84 -7.99
CA THR A 29 -14.05 -18.93 -8.58
C THR A 29 -13.75 -19.27 -10.04
N LYS A 30 -14.05 -20.50 -10.47
CA LYS A 30 -13.65 -21.00 -11.80
C LYS A 30 -14.18 -20.15 -12.94
N ASP A 31 -15.41 -19.65 -12.85
CA ASP A 31 -15.99 -18.86 -13.95
C ASP A 31 -15.35 -17.48 -14.04
N TYR A 32 -15.19 -16.79 -12.90
CA TYR A 32 -14.46 -15.52 -12.82
C TYR A 32 -13.01 -15.66 -13.35
N LEU A 33 -12.30 -16.69 -12.92
CA LEU A 33 -10.91 -16.91 -13.37
C LEU A 33 -10.83 -17.28 -14.85
N ARG A 34 -11.82 -18.03 -15.38
CA ARG A 34 -11.89 -18.37 -16.80
C ARG A 34 -12.10 -17.14 -17.66
N GLU A 35 -12.96 -16.21 -17.24
CA GLU A 35 -13.16 -14.94 -17.96
C GLU A 35 -11.86 -14.12 -18.05
N LEU A 36 -11.12 -14.01 -16.93
CA LEU A 36 -9.83 -13.35 -16.91
C LEU A 36 -8.82 -14.05 -17.82
N TRP A 37 -8.76 -15.38 -17.77
CA TRP A 37 -7.86 -16.20 -18.57
C TRP A 37 -8.15 -16.08 -20.07
N ASP A 38 -9.41 -16.24 -20.48
CA ASP A 38 -9.82 -16.20 -21.88
C ASP A 38 -9.57 -14.83 -22.51
N THR A 39 -9.76 -13.77 -21.72
CA THR A 39 -9.45 -12.39 -22.14
C THR A 39 -7.94 -12.19 -22.23
N TRP A 40 -7.18 -12.60 -21.20
CA TRP A 40 -5.72 -12.51 -21.19
C TRP A 40 -5.09 -13.27 -22.36
N TRP A 41 -5.51 -14.50 -22.65
CA TRP A 41 -4.93 -15.32 -23.70
C TRP A 41 -4.96 -14.65 -25.07
N LYS A 42 -6.06 -13.94 -25.38
CA LYS A 42 -6.24 -13.21 -26.64
C LYS A 42 -5.29 -12.01 -26.78
N ILE A 43 -4.93 -11.37 -25.67
CA ILE A 43 -4.14 -10.11 -25.65
C ILE A 43 -2.71 -10.30 -25.15
N ARG A 44 -2.37 -11.48 -24.61
CA ARG A 44 -1.09 -11.84 -24.01
C ARG A 44 0.11 -11.43 -24.86
N PRO A 45 0.17 -11.68 -26.19
CA PRO A 45 1.34 -11.30 -27.00
C PRO A 45 1.66 -9.80 -26.98
N LYS A 46 0.68 -8.94 -26.69
CA LYS A 46 0.85 -7.48 -26.62
C LYS A 46 1.34 -6.99 -25.26
N PHE A 47 0.98 -7.69 -24.18
CA PHE A 47 1.15 -7.20 -22.81
C PHE A 47 2.07 -8.05 -21.95
N GLU A 48 2.39 -9.29 -22.36
CA GLU A 48 3.27 -10.16 -21.59
C GLU A 48 4.66 -9.53 -21.45
N THR A 49 5.09 -9.43 -20.21
CA THR A 49 6.43 -8.95 -19.89
C THR A 49 7.44 -10.08 -20.07
N SER A 50 8.61 -9.75 -20.62
CA SER A 50 9.76 -10.65 -20.66
C SER A 50 10.07 -11.24 -19.27
N GLY A 51 10.62 -12.47 -19.25
CA GLY A 51 10.82 -13.23 -18.00
C GLY A 51 11.71 -12.52 -16.96
N ASP A 52 12.66 -11.70 -17.40
CA ASP A 52 13.52 -10.83 -16.60
C ASP A 52 12.77 -9.70 -15.89
N ARG A 53 11.56 -9.35 -16.37
CA ARG A 53 10.69 -8.32 -15.79
C ARG A 53 9.60 -8.88 -14.88
N ARG A 54 9.64 -10.18 -14.58
CA ARG A 54 8.69 -10.79 -13.65
C ARG A 54 8.79 -10.14 -12.28
N ILE A 55 7.64 -9.81 -11.70
CA ILE A 55 7.56 -9.22 -10.38
C ILE A 55 7.86 -10.32 -9.34
N PRO A 56 8.89 -10.16 -8.47
CA PRO A 56 9.24 -11.16 -7.47
C PRO A 56 8.29 -11.08 -6.27
N TRP A 57 7.05 -11.51 -6.47
CA TRP A 57 6.04 -11.49 -5.43
C TRP A 57 6.46 -12.36 -4.25
N LYS A 58 6.40 -11.78 -3.05
CA LYS A 58 6.33 -12.57 -1.82
C LYS A 58 4.85 -12.92 -1.61
N THR A 59 4.51 -14.20 -1.51
CA THR A 59 3.13 -14.68 -1.28
C THR A 59 2.94 -15.29 0.11
N TYR A 60 4.04 -15.52 0.85
CA TYR A 60 4.04 -16.04 2.21
C TYR A 60 4.32 -14.94 3.25
N GLY A 61 4.05 -15.24 4.53
CA GLY A 61 4.40 -14.39 5.67
C GLY A 61 3.67 -13.04 5.73
N GLN A 62 2.59 -12.86 4.97
CA GLN A 62 1.82 -11.63 4.92
C GLN A 62 0.40 -11.84 5.43
N ARG A 63 -0.18 -10.77 5.99
CA ARG A 63 -1.60 -10.76 6.35
C ARG A 63 -2.45 -10.89 5.07
N PRO A 64 -3.59 -11.59 5.10
CA PRO A 64 -4.44 -11.79 3.91
C PRO A 64 -4.83 -10.49 3.19
N ALA A 65 -5.05 -9.40 3.94
CA ALA A 65 -5.37 -8.08 3.38
C ALA A 65 -4.24 -7.48 2.50
N ASN A 66 -3.00 -7.91 2.68
CA ASN A 66 -1.83 -7.39 1.94
C ASN A 66 -1.32 -8.38 0.87
N HIS A 67 -2.02 -9.50 0.66
CA HIS A 67 -1.59 -10.50 -0.31
C HIS A 67 -1.50 -9.90 -1.73
N PRO A 68 -0.49 -10.25 -2.55
CA PRO A 68 -0.30 -9.67 -3.88
C PRO A 68 -1.54 -9.72 -4.78
N HIS A 69 -2.25 -10.86 -4.81
CA HIS A 69 -3.48 -11.00 -5.60
C HIS A 69 -4.53 -9.94 -5.22
N ARG A 70 -4.76 -9.75 -3.92
CA ARG A 70 -5.70 -8.75 -3.43
C ARG A 70 -5.27 -7.33 -3.74
N ARG A 71 -3.96 -7.03 -3.73
CA ARG A 71 -3.43 -5.71 -4.13
C ARG A 71 -3.68 -5.43 -5.61
N VAL A 72 -3.51 -6.44 -6.47
CA VAL A 72 -3.82 -6.33 -7.90
C VAL A 72 -5.32 -6.18 -8.12
N GLY A 73 -6.15 -6.94 -7.40
CA GLY A 73 -7.61 -6.78 -7.42
C GLY A 73 -8.10 -5.41 -6.95
N ALA A 74 -7.49 -4.85 -5.91
CA ALA A 74 -7.77 -3.48 -5.47
C ALA A 74 -7.37 -2.44 -6.52
N LEU A 75 -6.29 -2.67 -7.27
CA LEU A 75 -5.90 -1.82 -8.40
C LEU A 75 -6.90 -1.93 -9.55
N ALA A 76 -7.39 -3.13 -9.87
CA ALA A 76 -8.44 -3.34 -10.87
C ALA A 76 -9.72 -2.55 -10.52
N ALA A 77 -10.19 -2.67 -9.27
CA ALA A 77 -11.32 -1.88 -8.76
C ALA A 77 -11.08 -0.36 -8.86
N LEU A 78 -9.87 0.09 -8.51
CA LEU A 78 -9.50 1.50 -8.59
C LEU A 78 -9.49 2.03 -10.03
N LEU A 79 -9.11 1.21 -11.03
CA LEU A 79 -9.12 1.61 -12.43
C LEU A 79 -10.53 1.90 -12.94
N HIS A 80 -11.54 1.14 -12.53
CA HIS A 80 -12.93 1.42 -12.87
C HIS A 80 -13.42 2.77 -12.30
N ALA A 81 -12.87 3.20 -11.17
CA ALA A 81 -13.16 4.48 -10.52
C ALA A 81 -12.06 5.54 -10.76
N TRP A 82 -11.19 5.36 -11.76
CA TRP A 82 -10.00 6.18 -11.96
C TRP A 82 -10.28 7.69 -12.10
N PRO A 83 -11.30 8.14 -12.86
CA PRO A 83 -11.59 9.57 -12.98
C PRO A 83 -11.92 10.23 -11.64
N GLN A 84 -12.64 9.52 -10.76
CA GLN A 84 -12.98 10.01 -9.42
C GLN A 84 -11.75 9.99 -8.52
N TYR A 85 -10.98 8.90 -8.52
CA TYR A 85 -9.72 8.82 -7.79
C TYR A 85 -8.79 9.97 -8.17
N ARG A 86 -8.55 10.18 -9.46
CA ARG A 86 -7.67 11.24 -9.97
C ARG A 86 -8.15 12.62 -9.53
N ARG A 87 -9.46 12.87 -9.58
CA ARG A 87 -10.05 14.13 -9.10
C ARG A 87 -9.75 14.38 -7.63
N LEU A 88 -9.87 13.35 -6.78
CA LEU A 88 -9.63 13.45 -5.34
C LEU A 88 -8.13 13.53 -5.01
N ALA A 89 -7.31 12.67 -5.62
CA ALA A 89 -5.87 12.58 -5.38
C ALA A 89 -5.12 13.84 -5.84
N LEU A 90 -5.56 14.46 -6.92
CA LEU A 90 -4.95 15.66 -7.50
C LEU A 90 -5.72 16.95 -7.17
N ALA A 91 -6.70 16.90 -6.27
CA ALA A 91 -7.45 18.09 -5.84
C ALA A 91 -6.49 19.16 -5.27
N ARG A 92 -6.73 20.43 -5.61
CA ARG A 92 -6.02 21.59 -5.05
C ARG A 92 -7.08 22.60 -4.58
N PRO A 93 -7.26 22.80 -3.25
CA PRO A 93 -6.50 22.20 -2.15
C PRO A 93 -6.75 20.68 -2.01
N PHE A 94 -5.72 19.95 -1.58
CA PHE A 94 -5.79 18.52 -1.36
C PHE A 94 -6.57 18.20 -0.09
N GLN A 95 -7.55 17.30 -0.20
CA GLN A 95 -8.41 16.90 0.91
C GLN A 95 -8.23 15.42 1.24
N VAL A 96 -7.65 15.15 2.41
CA VAL A 96 -7.36 13.78 2.86
C VAL A 96 -8.64 12.97 3.11
N LYS A 97 -9.61 13.52 3.84
CA LYS A 97 -10.81 12.77 4.26
C LYS A 97 -11.62 12.25 3.06
N PRO A 98 -12.00 13.07 2.06
CA PRO A 98 -12.74 12.57 0.89
C PRO A 98 -12.01 11.47 0.14
N LEU A 99 -10.69 11.55 0.00
CA LEU A 99 -9.91 10.48 -0.62
C LEU A 99 -9.90 9.21 0.23
N LEU A 100 -9.72 9.32 1.55
CA LEU A 100 -9.74 8.16 2.45
C LEU A 100 -11.10 7.46 2.42
N ASP A 101 -12.19 8.22 2.48
CA ASP A 101 -13.56 7.69 2.43
C ASP A 101 -13.79 6.98 1.09
N PHE A 102 -13.46 7.62 -0.03
CA PHE A 102 -13.52 7.01 -1.37
C PHE A 102 -12.74 5.69 -1.48
N LEU A 103 -11.49 5.64 -1.00
CA LEU A 103 -10.67 4.43 -1.07
C LEU A 103 -11.26 3.30 -0.21
N GLN A 104 -11.79 3.62 0.97
CA GLN A 104 -12.41 2.64 1.86
C GLN A 104 -13.71 2.07 1.29
N ASP A 105 -14.46 2.88 0.54
CA ASP A 105 -15.72 2.49 -0.07
C ASP A 105 -15.54 1.76 -1.42
N LEU A 106 -14.31 1.66 -1.94
CA LEU A 106 -14.01 0.87 -3.13
C LEU A 106 -14.53 -0.55 -2.97
N ASP A 107 -15.15 -1.03 -4.05
CA ASP A 107 -15.83 -2.30 -4.10
C ASP A 107 -15.45 -3.09 -5.34
N HIS A 108 -15.57 -4.41 -5.21
CA HIS A 108 -15.36 -5.36 -6.28
C HIS A 108 -16.05 -6.67 -5.90
N GLU A 109 -16.89 -7.19 -6.78
CA GLU A 109 -17.72 -8.38 -6.53
C GLU A 109 -16.91 -9.56 -5.98
N PHE A 110 -15.80 -9.90 -6.66
CA PHE A 110 -14.90 -10.97 -6.21
C PHE A 110 -13.99 -10.56 -5.02
N TRP A 111 -13.19 -9.50 -5.16
CA TRP A 111 -12.13 -9.15 -4.20
C TRP A 111 -12.65 -8.64 -2.86
N SER A 112 -13.89 -8.13 -2.78
CA SER A 112 -14.47 -7.71 -1.49
C SER A 112 -14.68 -8.89 -0.53
N HIS A 113 -14.65 -10.13 -1.02
CA HIS A 113 -14.84 -11.33 -0.21
C HIS A 113 -13.64 -12.29 -0.22
N ARG A 114 -12.58 -12.02 -1.00
CA ARG A 114 -11.45 -12.97 -1.16
C ARG A 114 -10.09 -12.32 -1.09
N HIS A 115 -9.08 -13.10 -0.72
CA HIS A 115 -7.70 -12.63 -0.58
C HIS A 115 -6.77 -13.16 -1.69
N THR A 116 -7.12 -14.30 -2.28
CA THR A 116 -6.40 -14.93 -3.39
C THR A 116 -7.41 -15.51 -4.40
N LEU A 117 -6.96 -15.86 -5.60
CA LEU A 117 -7.77 -16.60 -6.59
C LEU A 117 -8.11 -18.03 -6.14
N GLN A 118 -7.51 -18.51 -5.04
CA GLN A 118 -7.70 -19.86 -4.52
C GLN A 118 -8.38 -19.87 -3.14
N SER A 119 -8.59 -18.70 -2.53
CA SER A 119 -9.19 -18.60 -1.21
C SER A 119 -10.71 -18.74 -1.29
N ASN A 120 -11.29 -19.40 -0.31
CA ASN A 120 -12.74 -19.37 -0.07
C ASN A 120 -13.22 -17.93 0.20
N ALA A 121 -14.47 -17.65 -0.15
CA ALA A 121 -15.09 -16.39 0.18
C ALA A 121 -15.26 -16.24 1.71
N SER A 122 -14.97 -15.04 2.19
CA SER A 122 -15.34 -14.58 3.52
C SER A 122 -16.83 -14.27 3.56
N THR A 123 -17.48 -14.66 4.66
CA THR A 123 -18.89 -14.32 4.94
C THR A 123 -19.10 -12.81 5.12
N GLN A 124 -18.08 -12.11 5.61
CA GLN A 124 -18.09 -10.66 5.75
C GLN A 124 -17.31 -9.99 4.63
N ARG A 125 -17.82 -8.84 4.19
CA ARG A 125 -17.10 -7.93 3.29
C ARG A 125 -15.82 -7.43 3.96
N ILE A 126 -14.74 -7.42 3.19
CA ILE A 126 -13.43 -6.92 3.58
C ILE A 126 -13.07 -5.78 2.63
N ALA A 127 -12.77 -4.60 3.17
CA ALA A 127 -12.39 -3.44 2.37
C ALA A 127 -11.18 -3.75 1.47
N LEU A 128 -11.27 -3.40 0.18
CA LEU A 128 -10.19 -3.57 -0.79
C LEU A 128 -8.99 -2.70 -0.43
N PHE A 129 -9.28 -1.46 -0.04
CA PHE A 129 -8.31 -0.47 0.38
C PHE A 129 -8.61 -0.04 1.81
N GLY A 130 -7.99 -0.73 2.78
CA GLY A 130 -8.21 -0.41 4.18
C GLY A 130 -7.73 1.00 4.56
N LYS A 131 -8.33 1.56 5.61
CA LYS A 131 -7.99 2.90 6.13
C LYS A 131 -6.49 3.09 6.37
N MET A 132 -5.81 2.06 6.90
CA MET A 132 -4.38 2.12 7.17
C MET A 132 -3.58 2.25 5.87
N GLN A 133 -3.88 1.44 4.85
CA GLN A 133 -3.23 1.54 3.54
C GLN A 133 -3.50 2.89 2.89
N ALA A 134 -4.75 3.40 2.98
CA ALA A 134 -5.13 4.68 2.39
C ALA A 134 -4.34 5.84 3.03
N LEU A 135 -4.16 5.77 4.35
CA LEU A 135 -3.34 6.72 5.08
C LEU A 135 -1.85 6.62 4.74
N GLU A 136 -1.32 5.42 4.53
CA GLU A 136 0.06 5.20 4.06
C GLU A 136 0.28 5.78 2.65
N LEU A 137 -0.69 5.61 1.73
CA LEU A 137 -0.64 6.24 0.39
C LEU A 137 -0.59 7.76 0.49
N VAL A 138 -1.38 8.35 1.40
CA VAL A 138 -1.35 9.78 1.68
C VAL A 138 -0.02 10.20 2.31
N ALA A 139 0.48 9.46 3.28
CA ALA A 139 1.71 9.76 4.01
C ALA A 139 2.94 9.76 3.10
N ASN A 140 3.08 8.72 2.29
CA ASN A 140 4.32 8.46 1.54
C ASN A 140 4.33 9.12 0.16
N HIS A 141 3.15 9.41 -0.42
CA HIS A 141 3.07 9.85 -1.81
C HIS A 141 2.23 11.13 -1.99
N LEU A 142 0.93 11.06 -1.70
CA LEU A 142 0.01 12.15 -2.10
C LEU A 142 0.16 13.40 -1.24
N GLY A 143 0.42 13.26 0.06
CA GLY A 143 0.68 14.36 0.98
C GLY A 143 1.94 15.14 0.60
N PRO A 144 3.10 14.49 0.46
CA PRO A 144 4.33 15.13 -0.03
C PRO A 144 4.15 15.83 -1.38
N LEU A 145 3.53 15.16 -2.36
CA LEU A 145 3.25 15.76 -3.66
C LEU A 145 2.35 17.01 -3.54
N ALA A 146 1.28 16.92 -2.77
CA ALA A 146 0.39 18.06 -2.55
C ALA A 146 1.08 19.21 -1.81
N MET A 147 2.01 18.94 -0.87
CA MET A 147 2.79 19.99 -0.23
C MET A 147 3.74 20.67 -1.23
N HIS A 148 4.42 19.89 -2.07
CA HIS A 148 5.31 20.40 -3.11
C HIS A 148 4.58 21.33 -4.09
N GLU A 149 3.34 20.96 -4.46
CA GLU A 149 2.50 21.74 -5.37
C GLU A 149 1.61 22.78 -4.66
N SER A 150 1.92 23.16 -3.41
CA SER A 150 1.15 24.16 -2.64
C SER A 150 -0.34 23.81 -2.42
N GLY A 151 -0.74 22.56 -2.64
CA GLY A 151 -2.08 22.03 -2.41
C GLY A 151 -2.35 21.58 -0.97
N LEU A 152 -1.32 21.39 -0.15
CA LEU A 152 -1.42 21.04 1.27
C LEU A 152 -0.38 21.83 2.06
N THR A 153 -0.76 22.41 3.20
CA THR A 153 0.22 23.05 4.09
C THR A 153 0.82 22.05 5.07
N TYR A 154 2.08 22.28 5.50
CA TYR A 154 2.69 21.48 6.56
C TYR A 154 1.83 21.46 7.84
N LYS A 155 1.18 22.59 8.19
CA LYS A 155 0.26 22.67 9.34
C LYS A 155 -0.90 21.67 9.26
N ASN A 156 -1.41 21.41 8.06
CA ASN A 156 -2.46 20.42 7.84
C ASN A 156 -1.91 19.00 7.79
N TYR A 157 -0.76 18.79 7.13
CA TYR A 157 -0.05 17.51 7.11
C TYR A 157 0.33 17.04 8.53
N TYR A 158 0.83 17.93 9.37
CA TYR A 158 1.19 17.67 10.76
C TYR A 158 0.01 17.15 11.59
N LYS A 159 -1.24 17.50 11.25
CA LYS A 159 -2.45 17.04 11.97
C LYS A 159 -2.84 15.60 11.63
N LEU A 160 -2.29 15.01 10.56
CA LEU A 160 -2.64 13.67 10.15
C LEU A 160 -2.16 12.66 11.20
N ARG A 161 -3.12 11.96 11.81
CA ARG A 161 -2.86 10.84 12.71
C ARG A 161 -2.31 9.69 11.89
N ASN A 162 -1.34 8.94 12.43
CA ASN A 162 -0.93 7.68 11.81
C ASN A 162 -1.68 6.48 12.41
N SER A 163 -1.56 5.34 11.74
CA SER A 163 -1.90 4.03 12.25
C SER A 163 -0.81 3.49 13.20
N SER A 164 -0.86 2.20 13.51
CA SER A 164 0.11 1.53 14.37
C SER A 164 1.54 1.62 13.80
N ALA A 165 2.50 2.00 14.65
CA ALA A 165 3.90 2.03 14.28
C ALA A 165 4.40 0.64 13.85
N ASN A 166 5.19 0.60 12.76
CA ASN A 166 5.96 -0.59 12.40
C ASN A 166 7.19 -0.74 13.31
N ASP A 167 7.88 -1.87 13.21
CA ASP A 167 8.97 -2.18 14.14
C ASP A 167 10.20 -1.27 13.97
N LYS A 168 10.41 -0.70 12.78
CA LYS A 168 11.46 0.31 12.55
C LYS A 168 11.16 1.58 13.34
N VAL A 169 9.93 2.11 13.22
CA VAL A 169 9.45 3.27 13.97
C VAL A 169 9.51 3.01 15.47
N LYS A 170 9.05 1.83 15.93
CA LYS A 170 9.13 1.45 17.35
C LYS A 170 10.56 1.41 17.86
N ARG A 171 11.49 0.83 17.09
CA ARG A 171 12.91 0.72 17.48
C ARG A 171 13.56 2.09 17.56
N ALA A 172 13.41 2.93 16.54
CA ALA A 172 13.94 4.29 16.56
C ALA A 172 13.36 5.10 17.73
N ALA A 173 12.04 5.02 17.95
CA ALA A 173 11.41 5.71 19.05
C ALA A 173 11.92 5.23 20.42
N LEU A 174 12.10 3.92 20.61
CA LEU A 174 12.64 3.38 21.85
C LEU A 174 14.08 3.83 22.10
N ARG A 175 14.93 3.78 21.07
CA ARG A 175 16.34 4.23 21.15
C ARG A 175 16.44 5.72 21.48
N LEU A 176 15.60 6.56 20.88
CA LEU A 176 15.62 8.01 21.10
C LEU A 176 15.05 8.44 22.46
N PHE A 177 13.98 7.79 22.91
CA PHE A 177 13.22 8.27 24.08
C PHE A 177 13.36 7.37 25.31
N GLY A 178 14.10 6.26 25.21
CA GLY A 178 14.38 5.32 26.30
C GLY A 178 13.19 4.48 26.77
N SER A 179 11.95 4.84 26.41
CA SER A 179 10.75 4.06 26.75
C SER A 179 9.58 4.33 25.81
N GLN A 180 8.63 3.39 25.73
CA GLN A 180 7.38 3.59 24.99
C GLN A 180 6.54 4.74 25.56
N LYS A 181 6.57 4.94 26.89
CA LYS A 181 5.84 6.03 27.56
C LYS A 181 6.36 7.39 27.12
N ALA A 182 7.69 7.58 27.10
CA ALA A 182 8.31 8.81 26.65
C ALA A 182 8.14 9.03 25.14
N ALA A 183 8.16 7.97 24.34
CA ALA A 183 7.93 8.03 22.90
C ALA A 183 6.46 8.34 22.50
N ALA A 184 5.49 8.10 23.38
CA ALA A 184 4.07 8.13 23.05
C ALA A 184 3.58 9.42 22.34
N PRO A 185 4.05 10.65 22.66
CA PRO A 185 3.67 11.85 21.92
C PRO A 185 4.17 11.86 20.47
N TRP A 186 5.32 11.22 20.22
CA TRP A 186 6.09 11.26 18.98
C TRP A 186 5.78 10.10 18.03
N VAL A 187 4.72 9.32 18.28
CA VAL A 187 4.32 8.21 17.40
C VAL A 187 2.86 8.31 16.95
N LYS A 188 2.17 9.41 17.26
CA LYS A 188 0.74 9.57 16.96
C LYS A 188 0.43 10.17 15.59
N ARG A 189 1.41 10.73 14.91
CA ARG A 189 1.24 11.53 13.68
C ARG A 189 2.07 10.94 12.56
N VAL A 190 1.58 11.11 11.33
CA VAL A 190 2.25 10.65 10.11
C VAL A 190 3.65 11.27 10.01
N CYS A 191 3.75 12.59 10.17
CA CYS A 191 5.03 13.30 10.12
C CYS A 191 6.05 12.78 11.15
N HIS A 192 5.60 12.33 12.33
CA HIS A 192 6.53 11.78 13.32
C HIS A 192 7.02 10.39 12.90
N HIS A 193 6.17 9.55 12.30
CA HIS A 193 6.63 8.26 11.77
C HIS A 193 7.64 8.46 10.65
N GLN A 194 7.40 9.41 9.74
CA GLN A 194 8.35 9.73 8.67
C GLN A 194 9.69 10.23 9.23
N ALA A 195 9.67 11.12 10.24
CA ALA A 195 10.89 11.57 10.91
C ALA A 195 11.65 10.41 11.59
N LEU A 196 10.93 9.52 12.29
CA LEU A 196 11.54 8.36 12.95
C LEU A 196 12.07 7.33 11.94
N LEU A 197 11.43 7.17 10.78
CA LEU A 197 11.93 6.32 9.70
C LEU A 197 13.21 6.89 9.09
N GLN A 198 13.28 8.20 8.90
CA GLN A 198 14.50 8.87 8.44
C GLN A 198 15.65 8.64 9.42
N ILE A 199 15.43 8.91 10.72
CA ILE A 199 16.45 8.66 11.77
C ILE A 199 16.82 7.18 11.83
N TYR A 200 15.84 6.29 11.69
CA TYR A 200 16.11 4.85 11.67
C TYR A 200 17.08 4.49 10.53
N GLN A 201 16.84 5.03 9.34
CA GLN A 201 17.60 4.71 8.15
C GLN A 201 19.00 5.35 8.17
N ASP A 202 19.11 6.59 8.61
CA ASP A 202 20.38 7.32 8.62
C ASP A 202 21.32 6.90 9.75
N PHE A 203 20.77 6.42 10.87
CA PHE A 203 21.55 6.14 12.08
C PHE A 203 21.32 4.73 12.62
N CYS A 204 20.07 4.32 12.87
CA CYS A 204 19.81 3.08 13.60
C CYS A 204 20.11 1.79 12.81
N LEU A 205 20.03 1.85 11.48
CA LEU A 205 20.23 0.70 10.60
C LEU A 205 21.73 0.40 10.41
N GLU A 206 22.54 1.45 10.29
CA GLU A 206 23.99 1.36 10.10
C GLU A 206 24.74 1.14 11.43
N ASP A 207 24.10 1.43 12.56
CA ASP A 207 24.71 1.31 13.89
C ASP A 207 24.57 -0.09 14.49
N SER A 208 25.70 -0.83 14.50
CA SER A 208 25.87 -2.11 15.18
C SER A 208 26.31 -1.98 16.65
N SER A 209 26.55 -0.76 17.15
CA SER A 209 27.02 -0.50 18.51
C SER A 209 25.91 -0.34 19.55
N ASP A 210 24.65 -0.58 19.17
CA ASP A 210 23.47 -0.33 20.01
C ASP A 210 23.48 1.08 20.64
N CYS A 211 23.74 2.07 19.79
CA CYS A 211 23.80 3.50 20.10
C CYS A 211 25.01 3.98 20.89
N ALA A 212 25.94 3.11 21.29
CA ALA A 212 27.13 3.51 22.04
C ALA A 212 28.02 4.52 21.28
N ASN A 213 28.13 4.36 19.96
CA ASN A 213 28.90 5.23 19.08
C ASN A 213 28.02 5.91 18.00
N CYS A 214 26.72 6.04 18.26
CA CYS A 214 25.80 6.64 17.29
C CYS A 214 26.10 8.14 17.15
N PRO A 215 26.35 8.67 15.93
CA PRO A 215 26.72 10.08 15.73
C PRO A 215 25.52 11.04 15.75
N PHE A 216 24.29 10.52 15.93
CA PHE A 216 23.08 11.33 15.87
C PHE A 216 23.05 12.46 16.91
N PRO A 217 23.41 12.25 18.20
CA PRO A 217 23.41 13.32 19.20
C PRO A 217 24.35 14.47 18.84
N GLU A 218 25.56 14.17 18.38
CA GLU A 218 26.55 15.18 18.00
C GLU A 218 26.11 15.97 16.77
N GLN A 219 25.52 15.31 15.77
CA GLN A 219 24.99 15.98 14.59
C GLN A 219 23.79 16.87 14.94
N LEU A 220 22.91 16.41 15.83
CA LEU A 220 21.76 17.19 16.29
C LEU A 220 22.21 18.45 17.03
N ALA A 221 23.28 18.37 17.83
CA ALA A 221 23.86 19.53 18.52
C ALA A 221 24.42 20.59 17.56
N GLN A 222 24.75 20.21 16.33
CA GLN A 222 25.27 21.09 15.29
C GLN A 222 24.19 21.63 14.34
N TRP A 223 22.95 21.12 14.44
CA TRP A 223 21.86 21.51 13.56
C TRP A 223 21.40 22.94 13.85
N ARG A 224 21.48 23.82 12.84
CA ARG A 224 21.03 25.22 12.87
C ARG A 224 19.76 25.41 12.06
#